data_AF-A0A828RUV5-F1
#
_entry.id   AF-A0A828RUV5-F1
#
_cell.length_a   1.000
_cell.length_b   1.000
_cell.length_c   1.000
_cell.angle_alpha   90.00
_cell.angle_beta   90.00
_cell.angle_gamma   90.00
#
_symmetry.space_group_name_H-M   'P 1'
#
loop_
_entity.id
_entity.type
_entity.pdbx_description
1 polymer ?
#
loop_
_entity_poly.entity_id
_entity_poly.type
_entity_poly.pdbx_seq_one_letter_code
_entity_poly.pdbx_strand_id
1 'polypeptide(L)' 'MKKPPKIKQVESFVVTKRRHHPHHLFKNAPKSPSYFVTFEIQDGSQLELEVPYEYFTFFIEGDEGVLYYQDRAFLSF' A
#
# COMPACT_ATOMS: atom_id res chain seq x y z
N MET A 1 29.89 -0.68 -2.48
CA MET A 1 28.63 -1.00 -3.20
C MET A 1 27.54 -1.22 -2.16
N LYS A 2 26.40 -0.51 -2.23
CA LYS A 2 25.23 -0.83 -1.40
C LYS A 2 24.58 -2.09 -1.97
N LYS A 3 24.24 -3.08 -1.12
CA LYS A 3 23.50 -4.28 -1.57
C LYS A 3 22.17 -3.82 -2.18
N PRO A 4 21.70 -4.45 -3.27
CA PRO A 4 20.37 -4.16 -3.80
C PRO A 4 19.34 -4.44 -2.70
N PRO A 5 18.28 -3.62 -2.58
CA PRO A 5 17.30 -3.83 -1.53
C PRO A 5 16.53 -5.13 -1.81
N LYS A 6 16.22 -5.88 -0.76
CA LYS A 6 15.63 -7.21 -0.88
C LYS A 6 14.11 -7.11 -0.98
N ILE A 7 13.54 -7.71 -2.03
CA ILE A 7 12.09 -7.91 -2.14
C ILE A 7 11.66 -8.91 -1.06
N LYS A 8 10.61 -8.55 -0.34
CA LYS A 8 9.93 -9.39 0.64
C LYS A 8 8.65 -9.93 0.02
N GLN A 9 8.39 -11.20 0.31
CA GLN A 9 7.19 -11.94 -0.07
C GLN A 9 6.64 -12.57 1.20
N VAL A 10 5.40 -12.26 1.56
CA VAL A 10 4.76 -12.74 2.80
C VAL A 10 3.29 -13.02 2.56
N GLU A 11 2.76 -14.05 3.22
CA GLU A 11 1.30 -14.19 3.36
C GLU A 11 0.76 -13.01 4.17
N SER A 12 -0.42 -12.54 3.78
CA SER A 12 -1.00 -11.33 4.35
C SER A 12 -2.49 -11.27 4.13
N PHE A 13 -3.13 -10.38 4.89
CA PHE A 13 -4.55 -10.07 4.74
C PHE A 13 -4.80 -8.58 4.69
N VAL A 14 -5.78 -8.18 3.87
CA VAL A 14 -6.19 -6.79 3.73
C VAL A 14 -7.01 -6.38 4.94
N VAL A 15 -6.47 -5.51 5.79
CA VAL A 15 -7.14 -5.01 7.00
C VAL A 15 -8.06 -3.84 6.68
N THR A 16 -7.53 -2.81 6.03
CA THR A 16 -8.31 -1.62 5.70
C THR A 16 -7.71 -0.80 4.56
N LYS A 17 -8.50 0.12 4.02
CA LYS A 17 -8.17 0.97 2.89
C LYS A 17 -8.43 2.44 3.19
N ARG A 18 -7.48 3.32 2.89
CA ARG A 18 -7.57 4.76 3.15
C ARG A 18 -7.25 5.58 1.90
N ARG A 19 -8.18 6.44 1.51
CA ARG A 19 -7.96 7.46 0.46
C ARG A 19 -7.66 8.80 1.11
N HIS A 20 -6.51 9.37 0.80
CA HIS A 20 -6.11 10.69 1.28
C HIS A 20 -6.25 11.74 0.17
N HIS A 21 -7.16 12.70 0.39
CA HIS A 21 -7.22 13.91 -0.43
C HIS A 21 -6.34 14.98 0.20
N PRO A 22 -5.32 15.48 -0.50
CA PRO A 22 -4.49 16.54 0.05
C PRO A 22 -5.30 17.83 0.21
N HIS A 23 -5.17 18.48 1.37
CA HIS A 23 -5.77 19.79 1.60
C HIS A 23 -5.14 20.87 0.69
N HIS A 24 -5.98 21.73 0.13
CA HIS A 24 -5.56 22.83 -0.74
C HIS A 24 -4.84 23.93 0.05
N LEU A 25 -3.56 24.16 -0.24
CA LEU A 25 -2.84 25.38 0.17
C LEU A 25 -2.92 26.48 -0.91
N PHE A 26 -3.21 26.13 -2.16
CA PHE A 26 -3.35 27.06 -3.29
C PHE A 26 -4.54 26.65 -4.17
N LYS A 27 -5.36 27.63 -4.60
CA LYS A 27 -6.66 27.43 -5.28
C LYS A 27 -6.60 26.73 -6.66
N ASN A 28 -5.42 26.58 -7.27
CA ASN A 28 -5.31 26.25 -8.71
C ASN A 28 -4.46 25.00 -9.05
N ALA A 29 -4.13 24.13 -8.09
CA ALA A 29 -3.38 22.90 -8.38
C ALA A 29 -4.29 21.65 -8.28
N PRO A 30 -4.50 20.90 -9.38
CA PRO A 30 -5.03 19.55 -9.27
C PRO A 30 -4.00 18.69 -8.55
N LYS A 31 -4.34 18.16 -7.38
CA LYS A 31 -3.58 17.10 -6.73
C LYS A 31 -4.39 15.82 -6.75
N SER A 32 -3.84 14.78 -7.35
CA SER A 32 -4.40 13.44 -7.28
C SER A 32 -4.42 12.96 -5.83
N PRO A 33 -5.46 12.21 -5.42
CA PRO A 33 -5.46 11.54 -4.12
C PRO A 33 -4.35 10.49 -4.03
N SER A 34 -3.87 10.25 -2.81
CA SER A 34 -3.03 9.08 -2.48
C SER A 34 -3.89 7.97 -1.91
N TYR A 35 -3.52 6.73 -2.20
CA TYR A 35 -4.27 5.53 -1.83
C TYR A 35 -3.41 4.63 -0.98
N PHE A 36 -3.92 4.20 0.17
CA PHE A 36 -3.20 3.38 1.12
C PHE A 36 -3.99 2.12 1.45
N VAL A 37 -3.28 1.01 1.59
CA VAL A 37 -3.84 -0.28 2.03
C VAL A 37 -3.03 -0.76 3.22
N THR A 38 -3.72 -1.14 4.29
CA THR A 38 -3.12 -1.76 5.46
C THR A 38 -3.23 -3.27 5.31
N PHE A 39 -2.08 -3.94 5.34
CA PHE A 39 -1.97 -5.38 5.37
C PHE A 39 -1.58 -5.81 6.78
N GLU A 40 -2.14 -6.90 7.28
CA GLU A 40 -1.48 -7.64 8.35
C GLU A 40 -0.69 -8.78 7.71
N ILE A 41 0.54 -8.99 8.18
CA ILE A 41 1.45 -10.00 7.64
C ILE A 41 1.60 -11.16 8.64
N GLN A 42 2.27 -12.25 8.25
CA GLN A 42 2.38 -13.48 9.05
C GLN A 42 2.78 -13.33 10.52
N ASP A 43 3.53 -12.28 10.89
CA ASP A 43 3.93 -12.04 12.29
C ASP A 43 2.86 -11.28 13.12
N GLY A 44 1.69 -11.03 12.56
CA GLY A 44 0.59 -10.26 13.15
C GLY A 44 0.82 -8.74 13.12
N SER A 45 1.92 -8.27 12.52
CA SER A 45 2.17 -6.84 12.39
C SER A 45 1.39 -6.23 11.21
N GLN A 46 1.00 -4.96 11.36
CA GLN A 46 0.34 -4.21 10.31
C GLN A 46 1.33 -3.35 9.52
N LEU A 47 1.19 -3.38 8.20
CA LEU A 47 1.99 -2.66 7.23
C LEU A 47 1.06 -1.85 6.32
N GLU A 48 1.07 -0.53 6.45
CA GLU A 48 0.38 0.37 5.53
C GLU A 48 1.32 0.75 4.38
N LEU A 49 0.89 0.51 3.14
CA LEU A 49 1.63 0.87 1.92
C LEU A 49 0.78 1.79 1.05
N GLU A 50 1.43 2.76 0.40
CA GLU A 50 0.81 3.49 -0.71
C GLU A 50 0.75 2.56 -1.93
N VAL A 51 -0.41 2.51 -2.58
CA VAL A 51 -0.67 1.66 -3.75
C VAL A 51 -1.16 2.50 -4.94
N PRO A 52 -0.93 2.07 -6.19
CA PRO A 52 -1.55 2.70 -7.35
C PRO A 52 -3.08 2.57 -7.28
N TYR A 53 -3.79 3.53 -7.89
CA TYR A 53 -5.25 3.55 -7.90
C TYR A 53 -5.85 2.26 -8.49
N GLU A 54 -5.23 1.72 -9.53
CA GLU A 54 -5.65 0.52 -10.22
C GLU A 54 -5.73 -0.65 -9.23
N TYR A 55 -4.66 -0.89 -8.48
CA TYR A 55 -4.64 -1.90 -7.42
C TYR A 55 -5.60 -1.57 -6.28
N PHE A 56 -5.64 -0.30 -5.86
CA PHE A 56 -6.53 0.14 -4.79
C PHE A 56 -7.97 -0.29 -5.03
N THR A 57 -8.47 -0.25 -6.26
CA THR A 57 -9.86 -0.64 -6.55
C THR A 57 -10.14 -2.14 -6.45
N PHE A 58 -9.10 -2.99 -6.58
CA PHE A 58 -9.25 -4.44 -6.54
C PHE A 58 -9.20 -5.05 -5.14
N PHE A 59 -8.60 -4.37 -4.16
CA PHE A 59 -8.53 -4.88 -2.79
C PHE A 59 -9.90 -4.90 -2.11
N ILE A 60 -10.25 -6.02 -1.47
CA ILE A 60 -11.41 -6.14 -0.57
C ILE A 60 -10.88 -6.37 0.85
N GLU A 61 -11.46 -5.68 1.83
CA GLU A 61 -11.11 -5.91 3.25
C GLU A 61 -11.45 -7.34 3.65
N GLY A 62 -10.50 -8.04 4.27
CA GLY A 62 -10.58 -9.46 4.59
C GLY A 62 -9.98 -10.39 3.54
N ASP A 63 -9.56 -9.89 2.36
CA ASP A 63 -8.89 -10.74 1.37
C ASP A 63 -7.53 -11.22 1.89
N GLU A 64 -7.27 -12.52 1.70
CA GLU A 64 -5.98 -13.16 1.97
C GLU A 64 -5.19 -13.30 0.67
N GLY A 65 -3.88 -13.06 0.72
CA GLY A 65 -3.00 -13.12 -0.44
C GLY A 65 -1.53 -12.92 -0.12
N VAL A 66 -0.71 -12.99 -1.16
CA VAL A 66 0.75 -12.87 -1.03
C VAL A 66 1.18 -11.45 -1.36
N LEU A 67 1.59 -10.69 -0.34
CA LEU A 67 2.12 -9.35 -0.52
C LEU A 67 3.59 -9.38 -0.95
N TYR A 68 3.89 -8.72 -2.06
CA TYR A 68 5.24 -8.43 -2.55
C TYR A 68 5.56 -6.96 -2.32
N TYR A 69 6.62 -6.68 -1.55
CA TYR A 69 7.03 -5.32 -1.25
C TYR A 69 8.54 -5.19 -1.07
N GLN A 70 9.06 -3.98 -1.23
CA GLN A 70 10.46 -3.66 -1.00
C GLN A 70 10.54 -2.42 -0.10
N ASP A 71 11.10 -2.57 1.10
CA ASP A 71 11.08 -1.56 2.15
C ASP A 71 9.65 -1.08 2.49
N ARG A 72 9.20 0.03 1.91
CA ARG A 72 7.83 0.58 2.02
C ARG A 72 7.15 0.78 0.65
N ALA A 73 7.73 0.21 -0.41
CA ALA A 73 7.17 0.25 -1.75
C ALA A 73 6.37 -1.02 -2.01
N PHE A 74 5.09 -0.84 -2.31
CA PHE A 74 4.22 -1.90 -2.84
C PHE A 74 4.70 -2.34 -4.23
N LEU A 75 4.70 -3.65 -4.50
CA LEU A 75 5.00 -4.20 -5.83
C LEU A 75 3.78 -4.92 -6.41
N SER A 76 3.19 -5.87 -5.67
CA SER A 76 1.98 -6.61 -6.07
C SER A 76 1.34 -7.31 -4.87
N PHE A 77 0.10 -7.75 -5.03
CA PHE A 77 -0.67 -8.59 -4.11
C PHE A 77 -1.49 -9.59 -4.92
#